data_AF-A0A8T1WRS5-F1
#
_entry.id   AF-A0A8T1WRS5-F1
#
_cell.length_a   1.000
_cell.length_b   1.000
_cell.length_c   1.000
_cell.angle_alpha   90.00
_cell.angle_beta   90.00
_cell.angle_gamma   90.00
#
_symmetry.space_group_name_H-M   'P 1'
#
loop_
_entity.id
_entity.type
_entity.pdbx_description
1 polymer ?
#
loop_
_entity_poly.entity_id
_entity_poly.type
_entity_poly.pdbx_seq_one_letter_code
_entity_poly.pdbx_strand_id
1 'polypeptide(L)'
;MALTVETPSADSPESFKMSEHRSNSTHFHARSSAQGARATERAAHRIRLNYRDEAYRLRTEARTKCLIADASSPSSSSTSALLAKKALKYRKVYDRMSGVDVNDPNFDVFEFLGVDWCKATTAAV
;
A
#
# COMPACT_ATOMS: atom_id res chain seq x y z
N MET A 1 27.92 53.07 -30.70
CA MET A 1 28.96 52.05 -30.96
C MET A 1 28.29 50.69 -30.88
N ALA A 2 27.97 50.11 -32.02
CA ALA A 2 27.58 48.71 -32.15
C ALA A 2 28.86 47.87 -32.26
N LEU A 3 28.88 46.68 -31.65
CA LEU A 3 29.66 45.54 -32.13
C LEU A 3 29.15 44.25 -31.47
N THR A 4 28.51 43.47 -32.34
CA THR A 4 28.06 42.09 -32.23
C THR A 4 29.27 41.13 -32.27
N VAL A 5 29.26 40.06 -31.48
CA VAL A 5 30.10 38.86 -31.68
C VAL A 5 29.25 37.67 -31.18
N GLU A 6 28.49 37.02 -32.06
CA GLU A 6 28.80 35.78 -32.79
C GLU A 6 28.77 34.50 -31.93
N THR A 7 27.71 33.74 -32.18
CA THR A 7 27.58 32.28 -32.05
C THR A 7 28.67 31.53 -32.82
N PRO A 8 28.94 30.27 -32.43
CA PRO A 8 29.01 29.23 -33.45
C PRO A 8 28.00 28.10 -33.19
N SER A 9 27.13 27.98 -34.17
CA SER A 9 26.38 26.78 -34.55
C SER A 9 27.34 25.62 -34.87
N ALA A 10 26.93 24.39 -34.55
CA ALA A 10 27.38 23.20 -35.25
C ALA A 10 26.19 22.25 -35.46
N ASP A 11 25.99 21.91 -36.72
CA ASP A 11 25.01 20.98 -37.30
C ASP A 11 24.97 19.59 -36.65
N SER A 12 23.75 19.13 -36.30
CA SER A 12 22.93 18.07 -36.94
C SER A 12 23.60 16.92 -37.76
N PRO A 13 22.85 15.86 -38.17
CA PRO A 13 22.83 14.53 -37.55
C PRO A 13 23.33 13.39 -38.49
N GLU A 14 23.89 12.31 -37.97
CA GLU A 14 24.08 11.07 -38.75
C GLU A 14 23.31 9.89 -38.16
N SER A 15 22.36 9.44 -38.97
CA SER A 15 21.58 8.23 -38.78
C SER A 15 22.39 7.04 -39.27
N PHE A 16 22.70 6.08 -38.41
CA PHE A 16 23.16 4.77 -38.86
C PHE A 16 22.14 3.70 -38.44
N LYS A 17 21.39 3.22 -39.44
CA LYS A 17 20.49 2.07 -39.36
C LYS A 17 21.31 0.79 -39.17
N MET A 18 20.94 -0.02 -38.20
CA MET A 18 21.28 -1.45 -38.17
C MET A 18 20.13 -2.18 -37.47
N SER A 19 19.11 -2.57 -38.23
CA SER A 19 18.93 -3.92 -38.79
C SER A 19 18.52 -4.94 -37.73
N GLU A 20 17.26 -5.33 -37.87
CA GLU A 20 16.49 -6.20 -37.00
C GLU A 20 16.92 -7.67 -37.13
N HIS A 21 17.32 -8.27 -36.01
CA HIS A 21 17.27 -9.72 -35.85
C HIS A 21 16.24 -10.06 -34.78
N ARG A 22 15.05 -10.37 -35.27
CA ARG A 22 13.99 -11.09 -34.60
C ARG A 22 14.55 -12.33 -33.90
N SER A 23 14.30 -12.46 -32.60
CA SER A 23 14.26 -13.75 -31.92
C SER A 23 13.17 -13.72 -30.87
N ASN A 24 12.03 -14.29 -31.24
CA ASN A 24 10.95 -14.65 -30.34
C ASN A 24 11.50 -15.60 -29.27
N SER A 25 11.22 -15.38 -27.99
CA SER A 25 11.23 -16.50 -27.04
C SER A 25 10.32 -16.25 -25.83
N THR A 26 9.13 -16.82 -25.96
CA THR A 26 8.22 -17.29 -24.91
C THR A 26 8.04 -16.44 -23.65
N HIS A 27 6.90 -15.76 -23.63
CA HIS A 27 6.14 -15.47 -22.41
C HIS A 27 6.05 -16.73 -21.53
N PHE A 28 6.82 -16.79 -20.45
CA PHE A 28 6.45 -17.59 -19.29
C PHE A 28 5.60 -16.72 -18.38
N HIS A 29 4.28 -16.94 -18.44
CA HIS A 29 3.35 -16.44 -17.44
C HIS A 29 3.61 -17.12 -16.09
N ALA A 30 4.60 -16.65 -15.34
CA ALA A 30 4.71 -16.91 -13.92
C ALA A 30 3.75 -15.97 -13.14
N ARG A 31 2.44 -16.04 -13.43
CA ARG A 31 1.42 -15.24 -12.74
C ARG A 31 0.96 -15.89 -11.41
N SER A 32 1.57 -17.00 -11.01
CA SER A 32 1.15 -17.80 -9.84
C SER A 32 1.97 -17.52 -8.57
N SER A 33 3.22 -17.05 -8.66
CA SER A 33 4.10 -16.85 -7.49
C SER A 33 3.83 -15.57 -6.70
N ALA A 34 3.32 -14.52 -7.35
CA ALA A 34 2.98 -13.25 -6.68
C ALA A 34 1.82 -13.40 -5.68
N GLN A 35 0.87 -14.30 -5.94
CA GLN A 35 -0.23 -14.57 -5.01
C GLN A 35 0.24 -15.36 -3.78
N GLY A 36 1.13 -16.35 -3.97
CA GLY A 36 1.75 -17.09 -2.87
C GLY A 36 2.59 -16.19 -1.96
N ALA A 37 3.45 -15.34 -2.55
CA ALA A 37 4.26 -14.38 -1.81
C ALA A 37 3.41 -13.37 -1.01
N ARG A 38 2.34 -12.83 -1.62
CA ARG A 38 1.42 -11.91 -0.94
C ARG A 38 0.62 -12.57 0.18
N ALA A 39 0.24 -13.83 0.02
CA ALA A 39 -0.43 -14.60 1.06
C ALA A 39 0.51 -14.84 2.25
N THR A 40 1.78 -15.17 2.00
CA THR A 40 2.79 -15.34 3.06
C THR A 40 3.13 -14.03 3.78
N GLU A 41 3.21 -12.90 3.07
CA GLU A 41 3.40 -11.57 3.69
C GLU A 41 2.20 -11.16 4.55
N ARG A 42 0.98 -11.46 4.10
CA ARG A 42 -0.23 -11.24 4.91
C ARG A 42 -0.20 -12.08 6.18
N ALA A 43 0.17 -13.35 6.09
CA ALA A 43 0.26 -14.25 7.25
C ALA A 43 1.32 -13.79 8.26
N ALA A 44 2.46 -13.26 7.79
CA ALA A 44 3.57 -12.83 8.64
C ALA A 44 3.23 -11.67 9.60
N HIS A 45 2.20 -10.89 9.29
CA HIS A 45 1.78 -9.75 10.11
C HIS A 45 0.44 -9.96 10.83
N ARG A 46 -0.08 -11.20 10.85
CA ARG A 46 -1.32 -11.50 11.57
C ARG A 46 -1.10 -11.52 13.08
N ILE A 47 -2.01 -10.87 13.82
CA ILE A 47 -2.08 -10.91 15.27
C ILE A 47 -3.44 -11.41 15.73
N ARG A 48 -3.48 -12.11 16.86
CA ARG A 48 -4.72 -12.61 17.45
C ARG A 48 -5.04 -11.85 18.73
N LEU A 49 -6.23 -11.27 18.81
CA LEU A 49 -6.71 -10.51 19.97
C LEU A 49 -7.88 -11.25 20.63
N ASN A 50 -7.71 -11.58 21.90
CA ASN A 50 -8.77 -12.18 22.70
C ASN A 50 -9.62 -11.08 23.35
N TYR A 51 -10.95 -11.18 23.27
CA TYR A 51 -11.85 -10.17 23.83
C TYR A 51 -13.05 -10.80 24.54
N ARG A 52 -13.56 -10.14 25.58
CA ARG A 52 -14.76 -10.58 26.31
C ARG A 52 -15.98 -9.73 25.99
N ASP A 53 -15.77 -8.42 25.85
CA ASP A 53 -16.81 -7.42 25.63
C ASP A 53 -16.96 -7.09 24.14
N GLU A 54 -18.13 -7.34 23.58
CA GLU A 54 -18.45 -7.00 22.18
C GLU A 54 -18.45 -5.49 21.96
N ALA A 55 -18.87 -4.69 22.96
CA ALA A 55 -18.82 -3.24 22.86
C ALA A 55 -17.38 -2.73 22.73
N TYR A 56 -16.41 -3.39 23.37
CA TYR A 56 -14.99 -3.08 23.20
C TYR A 56 -14.52 -3.34 21.77
N ARG A 57 -14.92 -4.48 21.18
CA ARG A 57 -14.59 -4.81 19.79
C ARG A 57 -15.14 -3.74 18.83
N LEU A 58 -16.41 -3.37 18.98
CA LEU A 58 -17.06 -2.35 18.14
C LEU A 58 -16.41 -0.97 18.28
N ARG A 59 -16.06 -0.54 19.50
CA ARG A 59 -15.33 0.73 19.70
C ARG A 59 -13.96 0.71 19.04
N THR A 60 -13.27 -0.42 19.11
CA THR A 60 -11.95 -0.59 18.48
C THR A 60 -12.07 -0.53 16.96
N GLU A 61 -13.11 -1.14 16.39
CA GLU A 61 -13.39 -1.07 14.96
C GLU A 61 -13.61 0.38 14.52
N ALA A 62 -14.50 1.10 15.19
CA ALA A 62 -14.78 2.51 14.87
C ALA A 62 -13.52 3.38 14.96
N ARG A 63 -12.70 3.20 16.01
CA ARG A 63 -11.43 3.93 16.16
C ARG A 63 -10.43 3.57 15.07
N THR A 64 -10.39 2.32 14.66
CA THR A 64 -9.50 1.86 13.60
C THR A 64 -9.92 2.42 12.24
N LYS A 65 -11.23 2.49 11.95
CA LYS A 65 -11.75 3.20 10.77
C LYS A 65 -11.31 4.66 10.75
N CYS A 66 -11.41 5.37 11.88
CA CYS A 66 -10.89 6.74 11.99
C CYS A 66 -9.39 6.83 11.73
N LEU A 67 -8.58 5.91 12.29
CA LEU A 67 -7.14 5.89 12.07
C LEU A 67 -6.79 5.73 10.58
N ILE A 68 -7.52 4.85 9.90
CA ILE A 68 -7.32 4.62 8.48
C ILE A 68 -7.80 5.85 7.69
N ALA A 69 -8.94 6.44 8.01
CA ALA A 69 -9.40 7.69 7.38
C ALA A 69 -8.39 8.84 7.55
N ASP A 70 -7.82 9.02 8.74
CA ASP A 70 -6.77 10.01 9.04
C ASP A 70 -5.52 9.77 8.18
N ALA A 71 -5.14 8.50 7.96
CA ALA A 71 -4.02 8.16 7.10
C ALA A 71 -4.32 8.37 5.61
N SER A 72 -5.57 8.21 5.17
CA SER A 72 -6.02 8.49 3.80
C SER A 72 -6.15 9.98 3.50
N SER A 73 -6.20 10.83 4.54
CA SER A 73 -6.39 12.26 4.34
C SER A 73 -5.25 12.85 3.48
N PRO A 74 -5.58 13.58 2.39
CA PRO A 74 -4.59 14.25 1.57
C PRO A 74 -3.90 15.38 2.35
N SER A 75 -4.58 15.97 3.34
CA SER A 75 -3.98 16.94 4.26
C SER A 75 -3.24 16.22 5.38
N SER A 76 -1.91 16.32 5.39
CA SER A 76 -1.04 15.77 6.45
C SER A 76 -0.73 16.77 7.56
N SER A 77 -1.58 17.79 7.77
CA SER A 77 -1.27 18.88 8.71
C SER A 77 -1.51 18.51 10.17
N SER A 78 -2.37 17.54 10.46
CA SER A 78 -2.62 17.09 11.83
C SER A 78 -1.59 16.07 12.30
N THR A 79 -1.18 16.17 13.56
CA THR A 79 -0.31 15.18 14.20
C THR A 79 -0.93 13.78 14.14
N SER A 80 -2.26 13.65 14.28
CA SER A 80 -2.95 12.36 14.20
C SER A 80 -2.78 11.72 12.83
N ALA A 81 -2.95 12.47 11.73
CA ALA A 81 -2.76 11.98 10.38
C ALA A 81 -1.32 11.53 10.13
N LEU A 82 -0.33 12.29 10.62
CA LEU A 82 1.08 11.92 10.49
C LEU A 82 1.41 10.63 11.25
N LEU A 83 0.90 10.48 12.48
CA LEU A 83 1.09 9.28 13.28
C LEU A 83 0.39 8.06 12.66
N ALA A 84 -0.83 8.25 12.14
CA ALA A 84 -1.58 7.19 11.46
C ALA A 84 -0.83 6.70 10.21
N LYS A 85 -0.35 7.62 9.35
CA LYS A 85 0.49 7.29 8.19
C LYS A 85 1.73 6.50 8.60
N LYS A 86 2.44 6.96 9.64
CA LYS A 86 3.62 6.26 10.18
C LYS A 86 3.28 4.86 10.68
N ALA A 87 2.22 4.70 11.46
CA ALA A 87 1.80 3.42 12.02
C ALA A 87 1.52 2.39 10.91
N LEU A 88 0.78 2.80 9.87
CA LEU A 88 0.48 1.92 8.74
C LEU A 88 1.69 1.62 7.85
N LYS A 89 2.62 2.58 7.72
CA LYS A 89 3.89 2.38 7.00
C LYS A 89 4.78 1.35 7.69
N TYR A 90 4.93 1.42 9.02
CA TYR A 90 5.71 0.44 9.77
C TYR A 90 5.11 -0.97 9.74
N ARG A 91 3.78 -1.07 9.61
CA ARG A 91 3.11 -2.37 9.38
C ARG A 91 3.13 -2.84 7.93
N LYS A 92 3.74 -2.08 7.00
CA LYS A 92 3.75 -2.36 5.55
C LYS A 92 2.34 -2.52 4.95
N VAL A 93 1.35 -1.81 5.52
CA VAL A 93 -0.04 -1.84 5.06
C VAL A 93 -0.38 -0.60 4.24
N TYR A 94 0.35 0.49 4.44
CA TYR A 94 0.10 1.78 3.80
C TYR A 94 0.05 1.71 2.26
N ASP A 95 0.95 0.96 1.62
CA ASP A 95 0.97 0.85 0.15
C ASP A 95 -0.26 0.11 -0.41
N ARG A 96 -0.89 -0.77 0.39
CA ARG A 96 -2.11 -1.49 0.00
C ARG A 96 -3.37 -0.65 0.13
N MET A 97 -3.24 0.51 0.78
CA MET A 97 -4.34 1.41 1.07
C MET A 97 -4.70 2.29 -0.12
N SER A 98 -3.78 2.47 -1.09
CA SER A 98 -4.06 3.20 -2.32
C SER A 98 -5.12 2.43 -3.13
N GLY A 99 -6.36 2.91 -3.10
CA GLY A 99 -7.50 2.29 -3.80
C GLY A 99 -8.42 1.43 -2.94
N VAL A 100 -8.26 1.42 -1.62
CA VAL A 100 -9.20 0.79 -0.68
C VAL A 100 -10.19 1.84 -0.19
N ASP A 101 -11.49 1.62 -0.42
CA ASP A 101 -12.54 2.39 0.24
C ASP A 101 -12.84 1.81 1.63
N VAL A 102 -12.48 2.58 2.64
CA VAL A 102 -12.57 2.20 4.05
C VAL A 102 -13.99 2.42 4.59
N ASN A 103 -14.79 3.21 3.87
CA ASN A 103 -16.18 3.49 4.21
C ASN A 103 -17.16 2.47 3.62
N ASP A 104 -16.69 1.53 2.80
CA ASP A 104 -17.51 0.43 2.31
C ASP A 104 -18.07 -0.37 3.51
N PRO A 105 -19.39 -0.52 3.64
CA PRO A 105 -20.02 -1.32 4.69
C PRO A 105 -19.51 -2.76 4.77
N ASN A 106 -19.01 -3.32 3.66
CA ASN A 106 -18.48 -4.67 3.58
C ASN A 106 -16.97 -4.75 3.83
N PHE A 107 -16.31 -3.63 4.14
CA PHE A 107 -14.88 -3.60 4.41
C PHE A 107 -14.55 -4.08 5.83
N ASP A 108 -13.95 -5.26 5.93
CA ASP A 108 -13.40 -5.76 7.20
C ASP A 108 -12.03 -5.11 7.49
N VAL A 109 -12.08 -4.07 8.32
CA VAL A 109 -10.91 -3.33 8.81
C VAL A 109 -9.87 -4.24 9.49
N PHE A 110 -10.33 -5.27 10.20
CA PHE A 110 -9.46 -6.12 10.99
C PHE A 110 -8.75 -7.13 10.09
N GLU A 111 -9.47 -7.75 9.16
CA GLU A 111 -8.87 -8.63 8.16
C GLU A 111 -7.84 -7.86 7.30
N PHE A 112 -8.13 -6.61 6.93
CA PHE A 112 -7.19 -5.75 6.22
C PHE A 112 -5.87 -5.50 7.00
N LEU A 113 -5.97 -5.34 8.32
CA LEU A 113 -4.83 -5.16 9.22
C LEU A 113 -4.20 -6.47 9.70
N GLY A 114 -4.75 -7.63 9.30
CA GLY A 114 -4.33 -8.94 9.78
C GLY A 114 -4.63 -9.14 11.26
N VAL A 115 -5.82 -8.78 11.73
CA VAL A 115 -6.22 -8.94 13.13
C VAL A 115 -7.32 -9.99 13.23
N ASP A 116 -7.00 -11.08 13.91
CA ASP A 116 -7.94 -12.15 14.26
C ASP A 116 -8.54 -11.89 15.64
N TRP A 117 -9.85 -11.65 15.71
CA TRP A 117 -10.54 -11.49 16.98
C TRP A 117 -11.09 -12.83 17.47
N CYS A 118 -10.73 -13.21 18.68
CA CYS A 118 -11.20 -14.42 19.33
C CYS A 118 -12.00 -14.07 20.59
N LYS A 119 -13.25 -14.52 20.67
CA LYS A 119 -14.02 -14.36 21.89
C LYS A 119 -13.40 -15.22 22.98
N ALA A 120 -12.94 -14.60 24.05
CA ALA A 120 -12.40 -15.29 25.21
C ALA A 120 -13.56 -16.04 25.88
N THR A 121 -13.67 -17.33 25.62
CA THR A 121 -14.54 -18.22 26.40
C THR A 121 -13.91 -18.32 27.78
N THR A 122 -14.58 -17.78 28.79
CA THR A 122 -14.31 -18.18 30.17
C THR A 122 -14.57 -19.67 30.23
N ALA A 123 -13.51 -20.47 30.34
CA ALA A 123 -13.67 -21.84 30.78
C ALA A 123 -14.22 -21.77 32.20
N ALA A 124 -15.39 -22.37 32.43
CA ALA A 124 -15.93 -22.50 33.78
C ALA A 124 -14.91 -23.29 34.61
N VAL A 125 -14.43 -22.67 35.70
CA VAL A 125 -13.59 -23.29 36.73
C VAL A 125 -14.50 -23.80 37.82
#